data_AF-A0A193C510-F1
#
_entry.id   AF-A0A193C510-F1
#
_cell.length_a   1.000
_cell.length_b   1.000
_cell.length_c   1.000
_cell.angle_alpha   90.00
_cell.angle_beta   90.00
_cell.angle_gamma   90.00
#
_symmetry.space_group_name_H-M   'P 1'
#
loop_
_entity.id
_entity.type
_entity.pdbx_description
1 polymer ?
#
loop_
_entity_poly.entity_id
_entity_poly.type
_entity_poly.pdbx_seq_one_letter_code
_entity_poly.pdbx_strand_id
1 'polypeptide(L)'
;MEPGDLARALAELLRKSAKADWTTAVLRINNSGGGFSVQSSTDRGQYLHPDMTALADLVLPLPVSVYEVRLDNTGEYTFVATPDVKTMSPAWLHFDQDFRYPGHPLPGLPLPARSRPTGAPTDPAVLARVTALATEFSRLYEEIKGHAPRWEPGRTEAELAEAEDRIGARLPEDLRALFRVTGWDDESGLLGRYAHDPLPLLVERYLEGDPGSYGWEDPVTEDGVVYETMPAGRVKRLSRNDWWITFGSDHAGDFIAVDLDPAADGESGQVLEYGRNVWGPIRYVAPSITGMMEEVIRALKAGEYDRDEPESPYLIADAAFHDEPFRSHDQVLTETTDLDGVADPELVQELYLNDPGSVDLAVLSPLSSLRHLRVNRADAVVANLSVFPVLEVARIETAKVDLAGLAGHPTLWSLSLAGVTHPIDFGPLARIPGLIRLGLAGLDVPELERVAELTSVRVLTLDAGQVRRLLDAGITLPSLAAIEITGGAPLAEIVRLRRRLRPDAPAPEVIEASGTLA
;
A
#
# COMPACT_ATOMS: atom_id res chain seq x y z
N MET A 1 -10.09 -34.28 -14.14
CA MET A 1 -9.54 -35.31 -13.25
C MET A 1 -10.50 -35.47 -12.09
N GLU A 2 -10.86 -36.69 -11.70
CA GLU A 2 -11.73 -36.90 -10.54
C GLU A 2 -11.03 -36.43 -9.25
N PRO A 3 -11.74 -35.80 -8.30
CA PRO A 3 -11.12 -35.28 -7.06
C PRO A 3 -10.32 -36.32 -6.27
N GLY A 4 -10.78 -37.59 -6.25
CA GLY A 4 -10.07 -38.68 -5.58
C GLY A 4 -8.73 -39.05 -6.24
N ASP A 5 -8.64 -38.98 -7.57
CA ASP A 5 -7.39 -39.25 -8.29
C ASP A 5 -6.37 -38.13 -8.07
N LEU A 6 -6.84 -36.87 -8.09
CA LEU A 6 -6.04 -35.70 -7.76
C LEU A 6 -5.50 -35.79 -6.32
N ALA A 7 -6.39 -36.08 -5.36
CA ALA A 7 -6.05 -36.21 -3.95
C ALA A 7 -4.93 -37.26 -3.72
N ARG A 8 -5.08 -38.44 -4.33
CA ARG A 8 -4.06 -39.50 -4.28
C ARG A 8 -2.73 -39.05 -4.90
N ALA A 9 -2.75 -38.46 -6.08
CA ALA A 9 -1.53 -38.02 -6.78
C ALA A 9 -0.77 -36.97 -5.97
N LEU A 10 -1.47 -35.99 -5.39
CA LEU A 10 -0.88 -34.98 -4.51
C LEU A 10 -0.33 -35.60 -3.21
N ALA A 11 -1.03 -36.56 -2.62
CA ALA A 11 -0.54 -37.28 -1.44
C ALA A 11 0.73 -38.08 -1.75
N GLU A 12 0.83 -38.72 -2.92
CA GLU A 12 2.05 -39.41 -3.35
C GLU A 12 3.23 -38.45 -3.53
N LEU A 13 2.99 -37.28 -4.14
CA LEU A 13 4.01 -36.23 -4.27
C LEU A 13 4.47 -35.71 -2.91
N LEU A 14 3.53 -35.50 -1.99
CA LEU A 14 3.83 -35.10 -0.61
C LEU A 14 4.67 -36.18 0.10
N ARG A 15 4.27 -37.45 0.02
CA ARG A 15 5.01 -38.57 0.64
C ARG A 15 6.43 -38.68 0.12
N LYS A 16 6.64 -38.51 -1.19
CA LYS A 16 7.98 -38.52 -1.80
C LYS A 16 8.87 -37.37 -1.30
N SER A 17 8.27 -36.24 -0.96
CA SER A 17 9.01 -35.07 -0.45
C SER A 17 9.35 -35.17 1.04
N ALA A 18 8.58 -35.95 1.81
CA ALA A 18 8.78 -36.13 3.24
C ALA A 18 9.89 -37.18 3.52
N LYS A 19 10.97 -36.75 4.19
CA LYS A 19 12.07 -37.64 4.60
C LYS A 19 11.70 -38.44 5.86
N ALA A 20 12.59 -39.25 6.42
CA ALA A 20 12.30 -39.99 7.65
C ALA A 20 12.07 -39.04 8.85
N ASP A 21 11.20 -39.44 9.79
CA ASP A 21 10.91 -38.79 11.08
C ASP A 21 9.83 -37.67 11.11
N TRP A 22 8.60 -38.00 10.68
CA TRP A 22 7.39 -37.16 10.78
C TRP A 22 6.16 -38.00 11.19
N THR A 23 5.12 -37.34 11.70
CA THR A 23 3.82 -37.98 11.98
C THR A 23 2.75 -37.52 10.99
N THR A 24 2.74 -36.24 10.64
CA THR A 24 1.87 -35.70 9.60
C THR A 24 2.61 -34.72 8.71
N ALA A 25 2.21 -34.66 7.46
CA ALA A 25 2.69 -33.70 6.48
C ALA A 25 1.48 -33.00 5.84
N VAL A 26 1.65 -31.73 5.51
CA VAL A 26 0.64 -30.93 4.81
C VAL A 26 1.25 -30.35 3.54
N LEU A 27 0.46 -30.37 2.47
CA LEU A 27 0.71 -29.70 1.21
C LEU A 27 -0.48 -28.80 0.91
N ARG A 28 -0.26 -27.49 0.89
CA ARG A 28 -1.24 -26.50 0.45
C ARG A 28 -0.78 -25.88 -0.86
N ILE A 29 -1.68 -25.80 -1.82
CA ILE A 29 -1.44 -25.23 -3.15
C ILE A 29 -2.48 -24.16 -3.38
N ASN A 30 -2.04 -22.96 -3.76
CA ASN A 30 -2.89 -21.89 -4.22
C ASN A 30 -2.71 -21.71 -5.73
N ASN A 31 -3.68 -22.19 -6.52
CA ASN A 31 -3.68 -22.08 -7.98
C ASN A 31 -4.48 -20.85 -8.42
N SER A 32 -3.83 -19.89 -9.09
CA SER A 32 -4.44 -18.66 -9.60
C SER A 32 -4.80 -18.72 -11.09
N GLY A 33 -4.56 -19.86 -11.76
CA GLY A 33 -4.85 -20.05 -13.19
C GLY A 33 -3.75 -19.53 -14.13
N GLY A 34 -2.99 -18.51 -13.72
CA GLY A 34 -1.75 -18.08 -14.39
C GLY A 34 -0.47 -18.65 -13.77
N GLY A 35 -0.58 -19.22 -12.56
CA GLY A 35 0.51 -19.81 -11.79
C GLY A 35 -0.01 -20.45 -10.50
N PHE A 36 0.88 -21.00 -9.68
CA PHE A 36 0.52 -21.48 -8.35
C PHE A 36 1.63 -21.24 -7.33
N SER A 37 1.25 -21.15 -6.06
CA SER A 37 2.18 -21.14 -4.93
C SER A 37 1.94 -22.36 -4.04
N VAL A 38 2.98 -22.77 -3.31
CA VAL A 38 2.97 -23.98 -2.49
C VAL A 38 3.48 -23.66 -1.09
N GLN A 39 2.80 -24.19 -0.09
CA GLN A 39 3.30 -24.32 1.27
C GLN A 39 3.27 -25.80 1.65
N SER A 40 4.43 -26.34 2.04
CA SER A 40 4.53 -27.76 2.39
C SER A 40 5.43 -27.95 3.60
N SER A 41 4.93 -28.65 4.62
CA SER A 41 5.67 -28.86 5.87
C SER A 41 5.21 -30.10 6.63
N THR A 42 6.03 -30.55 7.57
CA THR A 42 5.68 -31.61 8.55
C THR A 42 5.16 -31.02 9.86
N ASP A 43 4.57 -31.86 10.72
CA ASP A 43 4.22 -31.53 12.12
C ASP A 43 5.37 -30.98 12.96
N ARG A 44 6.62 -31.24 12.54
CA ARG A 44 7.82 -30.76 13.22
C ARG A 44 8.37 -29.44 12.68
N GLY A 45 7.62 -28.76 11.81
CA GLY A 45 8.05 -27.49 11.19
C GLY A 45 9.11 -27.65 10.11
N GLN A 46 9.49 -28.88 9.73
CA GLN A 46 10.37 -29.10 8.58
C GLN A 46 9.65 -28.70 7.29
N TYR A 47 10.25 -27.78 6.52
CA TYR A 47 9.79 -27.42 5.19
C TYR A 47 10.06 -28.54 4.17
N LEU A 48 9.11 -28.78 3.28
CA LEU A 48 9.17 -29.84 2.27
C LEU A 48 9.29 -29.23 0.86
N HIS A 49 10.03 -29.91 0.00
CA HIS A 49 10.24 -29.52 -1.40
C HIS A 49 9.59 -30.56 -2.33
N PRO A 50 8.26 -30.50 -2.54
CA PRO A 50 7.59 -31.35 -3.51
C PRO A 50 8.07 -31.04 -4.93
N ASP A 51 7.96 -32.02 -5.83
CA ASP A 51 8.34 -31.87 -7.24
C ASP A 51 7.43 -30.83 -7.92
N MET A 52 7.98 -29.63 -8.14
CA MET A 52 7.24 -28.49 -8.67
C MET A 52 6.77 -28.70 -10.11
N THR A 53 7.51 -29.46 -10.91
CA THR A 53 7.11 -29.77 -12.30
C THR A 53 5.92 -30.72 -12.28
N ALA A 54 5.99 -31.78 -11.48
CA ALA A 54 4.87 -32.72 -11.34
C ALA A 54 3.62 -32.05 -10.73
N LEU A 55 3.80 -31.11 -9.80
CA LEU A 55 2.69 -30.30 -9.29
C LEU A 55 2.09 -29.41 -10.38
N ALA A 56 2.92 -28.71 -11.16
CA ALA A 56 2.47 -27.83 -12.24
C ALA A 56 1.61 -28.58 -13.27
N ASP A 57 2.09 -29.74 -13.74
CA ASP A 57 1.37 -30.60 -14.69
C ASP A 57 0.01 -31.07 -14.16
N LEU A 58 -0.08 -31.24 -12.84
CA LEU A 58 -1.27 -31.73 -12.17
C LEU A 58 -2.31 -30.63 -11.90
N VAL A 59 -1.88 -29.44 -11.46
CA VAL A 59 -2.80 -28.39 -10.95
C VAL A 59 -3.08 -27.26 -11.92
N LEU A 60 -2.13 -26.85 -12.77
CA LEU A 60 -2.34 -25.74 -13.71
C LEU A 60 -3.48 -25.98 -14.72
N PRO A 61 -3.74 -27.21 -15.19
CA PRO A 61 -4.90 -27.47 -16.06
C PRO A 61 -6.25 -27.45 -15.34
N LEU A 62 -6.26 -27.38 -14.00
CA LEU A 62 -7.47 -27.42 -13.19
C LEU A 62 -8.03 -26.01 -12.94
N PRO A 63 -9.32 -25.90 -12.57
CA PRO A 63 -9.90 -24.62 -12.17
C PRO A 63 -9.12 -23.95 -11.04
N VAL A 64 -9.15 -22.62 -11.01
CA VAL A 64 -8.62 -21.79 -9.92
C VAL A 64 -9.18 -22.28 -8.59
N SER A 65 -8.31 -22.69 -7.67
CA SER A 65 -8.68 -23.31 -6.40
C SER A 65 -7.51 -23.33 -5.42
N VAL A 66 -7.86 -23.37 -4.12
CA VAL A 66 -6.93 -23.77 -3.06
C VAL A 66 -7.11 -25.26 -2.82
N TYR A 67 -6.00 -26.00 -2.84
CA TYR A 67 -5.95 -27.41 -2.53
C TYR A 67 -5.17 -27.62 -1.24
N GLU A 68 -5.65 -28.47 -0.36
CA GLU A 68 -4.91 -28.94 0.80
C GLU A 68 -4.95 -30.46 0.86
N VAL A 69 -3.77 -31.07 0.96
CA VAL A 69 -3.59 -32.48 1.30
C VAL A 69 -2.90 -32.56 2.63
N ARG A 70 -3.48 -33.36 3.53
CA ARG A 70 -2.83 -33.78 4.77
C ARG A 70 -2.61 -35.27 4.69
N LEU A 71 -1.40 -35.69 4.97
CA LEU A 71 -0.96 -37.08 4.91
C LEU A 71 -0.39 -37.45 6.27
N ASP A 72 -0.74 -38.61 6.79
CA ASP A 72 -0.11 -39.21 7.95
C ASP A 72 1.03 -40.16 7.56
N ASN A 73 1.86 -40.53 8.53
CA ASN A 73 2.97 -41.46 8.27
C ASN A 73 2.53 -42.92 8.05
N THR A 74 1.24 -43.22 8.27
CA THR A 74 0.64 -44.54 8.02
C THR A 74 0.19 -44.71 6.57
N GLY A 75 0.05 -43.59 5.84
CA GLY A 75 -0.41 -43.52 4.46
C GLY A 75 -1.82 -42.95 4.32
N GLU A 76 -2.57 -42.74 5.40
CA GLU A 76 -3.89 -42.10 5.35
C GLU A 76 -3.77 -40.62 4.97
N TYR A 77 -4.61 -40.18 4.05
CA TYR A 77 -4.67 -38.80 3.63
C TYR A 77 -6.10 -38.26 3.58
N THR A 78 -6.21 -36.97 3.85
CA THR A 78 -7.40 -36.16 3.62
C THR A 78 -7.08 -35.06 2.61
N PHE A 79 -8.04 -34.76 1.75
CA PHE A 79 -7.95 -33.75 0.73
C PHE A 79 -9.15 -32.82 0.79
N VAL A 80 -8.88 -31.53 0.64
CA VAL A 80 -9.88 -30.48 0.55
C VAL A 80 -9.51 -29.58 -0.62
N ALA A 81 -10.48 -29.27 -1.47
CA ALA A 81 -10.34 -28.23 -2.49
C ALA A 81 -11.49 -27.23 -2.40
N THR A 82 -11.19 -25.95 -2.62
CA THR A 82 -12.20 -24.90 -2.72
C THR A 82 -11.83 -23.92 -3.84
N PRO A 83 -12.79 -23.52 -4.69
CA PRO A 83 -12.55 -22.50 -5.71
C PRO A 83 -12.45 -21.08 -5.12
N ASP A 84 -12.76 -20.90 -3.83
CA ASP A 84 -12.73 -19.59 -3.16
C ASP A 84 -11.31 -19.17 -2.75
N VAL A 85 -10.46 -18.92 -3.75
CA VAL A 85 -9.06 -18.54 -3.55
C VAL A 85 -8.91 -17.23 -2.78
N LYS A 86 -9.74 -16.24 -3.11
CA LYS A 86 -9.61 -14.86 -2.59
C LYS A 86 -9.74 -14.77 -1.06
N THR A 87 -10.52 -15.67 -0.45
CA THR A 87 -10.79 -15.62 0.99
C THR A 87 -10.16 -16.77 1.78
N MET A 88 -9.48 -17.70 1.11
CA MET A 88 -8.92 -18.91 1.72
C MET A 88 -7.39 -18.97 1.67
N SER A 89 -6.74 -18.10 0.89
CA SER A 89 -5.28 -18.04 0.80
C SER A 89 -4.79 -16.63 0.44
N PRO A 90 -4.50 -15.76 1.45
CA PRO A 90 -4.65 -15.99 2.89
C PRO A 90 -6.12 -16.03 3.34
N ALA A 91 -6.38 -16.61 4.52
CA ALA A 91 -7.74 -16.85 5.00
C ALA A 91 -8.39 -15.61 5.61
N TRP A 92 -8.70 -14.64 4.74
CA TRP A 92 -9.39 -13.41 5.06
C TRP A 92 -10.90 -13.55 4.86
N LEU A 93 -11.67 -13.22 5.90
CA LEU A 93 -13.10 -13.02 5.79
C LEU A 93 -13.40 -11.54 5.85
N HIS A 94 -13.95 -11.02 4.77
CA HIS A 94 -14.38 -9.62 4.67
C HIS A 94 -15.85 -9.51 5.03
N PHE A 95 -16.15 -8.47 5.79
CA PHE A 95 -17.44 -8.24 6.41
C PHE A 95 -18.02 -6.87 6.07
N ASP A 96 -17.16 -5.89 5.85
CA ASP A 96 -17.47 -4.55 5.40
C ASP A 96 -16.51 -4.20 4.25
N GLN A 97 -17.03 -4.06 3.04
CA GLN A 97 -16.25 -3.70 1.86
C GLN A 97 -15.98 -2.19 1.76
N ASP A 98 -16.77 -1.39 2.50
CA ASP A 98 -16.68 0.06 2.51
C ASP A 98 -15.77 0.56 3.65
N PHE A 99 -15.28 -0.36 4.50
CA PHE A 99 -14.31 -0.03 5.53
C PHE A 99 -13.06 0.59 4.93
N ARG A 100 -12.59 1.67 5.55
CA ARG A 100 -11.37 2.38 5.19
C ARG A 100 -10.59 2.75 6.44
N TYR A 101 -9.26 2.68 6.34
CA TYR A 101 -8.39 3.21 7.38
C TYR A 101 -8.43 4.75 7.36
N PRO A 102 -8.04 5.43 8.45
CA PRO A 102 -8.00 6.89 8.44
C PRO A 102 -6.99 7.39 7.41
N GLY A 103 -7.37 8.42 6.64
CA GLY A 103 -6.59 8.87 5.48
C GLY A 103 -6.96 8.17 4.16
N HIS A 104 -7.92 7.23 4.16
CA HIS A 104 -8.33 6.52 2.95
C HIS A 104 -9.77 6.84 2.54
N PRO A 105 -10.07 8.06 2.05
CA PRO A 105 -11.45 8.48 1.80
C PRO A 105 -12.07 7.77 0.58
N LEU A 106 -13.37 7.47 0.66
CA LEU A 106 -14.16 7.05 -0.49
C LEU A 106 -14.34 8.21 -1.50
N PRO A 107 -14.61 7.91 -2.80
CA PRO A 107 -14.93 8.93 -3.80
C PRO A 107 -16.06 9.87 -3.38
N GLY A 108 -15.98 11.13 -3.81
CA GLY A 108 -16.96 12.17 -3.49
C GLY A 108 -16.49 13.20 -2.46
N LEU A 109 -15.18 13.46 -2.38
CA LEU A 109 -14.63 14.54 -1.58
C LEU A 109 -15.21 15.89 -2.05
N PRO A 110 -15.52 16.81 -1.12
CA PRO A 110 -16.09 18.10 -1.48
C PRO A 110 -15.07 18.97 -2.23
N LEU A 111 -15.47 19.50 -3.39
CA LEU A 111 -14.64 20.44 -4.15
C LEU A 111 -14.38 21.72 -3.34
N PRO A 112 -13.12 22.13 -3.15
CA PRO A 112 -12.78 23.41 -2.55
C PRO A 112 -13.43 24.58 -3.30
N ALA A 113 -13.97 25.56 -2.56
CA ALA A 113 -14.73 26.65 -3.15
C ALA A 113 -13.95 27.46 -4.20
N ARG A 114 -12.63 27.58 -4.03
CA ARG A 114 -11.70 28.26 -4.96
C ARG A 114 -11.54 27.53 -6.31
N SER A 115 -11.79 26.23 -6.34
CA SER A 115 -11.58 25.36 -7.50
C SER A 115 -12.87 25.15 -8.30
N ARG A 116 -13.95 25.87 -7.96
CA ARG A 116 -15.22 25.80 -8.68
C ARG A 116 -15.10 26.48 -10.06
N PRO A 117 -15.68 25.91 -11.13
CA PRO A 117 -15.77 26.58 -12.42
C PRO A 117 -16.39 27.97 -12.29
N THR A 118 -15.72 28.98 -12.83
CA THR A 118 -16.18 30.38 -12.78
C THR A 118 -16.70 30.88 -14.13
N GLY A 119 -16.42 30.15 -15.22
CA GLY A 119 -16.65 30.60 -16.60
C GLY A 119 -15.74 31.75 -17.04
N ALA A 120 -14.81 32.22 -16.19
CA ALA A 120 -13.87 33.26 -16.55
C ALA A 120 -12.80 32.70 -17.52
N PRO A 121 -12.31 33.51 -18.47
CA PRO A 121 -11.15 33.11 -19.28
C PRO A 121 -9.91 32.93 -18.39
N THR A 122 -8.86 32.34 -18.95
CA THR A 122 -7.55 32.22 -18.30
C THR A 122 -7.04 33.59 -17.86
N ASP A 123 -6.46 33.67 -16.66
CA ASP A 123 -5.87 34.90 -16.12
C ASP A 123 -4.83 35.46 -17.13
N PRO A 124 -5.05 36.67 -17.67
CA PRO A 124 -4.16 37.25 -18.67
C PRO A 124 -2.72 37.46 -18.20
N ALA A 125 -2.49 37.71 -16.92
CA ALA A 125 -1.15 37.90 -16.36
C ALA A 125 -0.41 36.56 -16.28
N VAL A 126 -1.10 35.49 -15.83
CA VAL A 126 -0.53 34.14 -15.80
C VAL A 126 -0.26 33.64 -17.22
N LEU A 127 -1.20 33.84 -18.15
CA LEU A 127 -1.02 33.50 -19.55
C LEU A 127 0.19 34.21 -20.17
N ALA A 128 0.33 35.52 -19.93
CA ALA A 128 1.49 36.28 -20.41
C ALA A 128 2.81 35.74 -19.83
N ARG A 129 2.83 35.37 -18.54
CA ARG A 129 4.01 34.81 -17.88
C ARG A 129 4.41 33.47 -18.48
N VAL A 130 3.48 32.51 -18.58
CA VAL A 130 3.72 31.18 -19.13
C VAL A 130 4.13 31.26 -20.61
N THR A 131 3.50 32.15 -21.39
CA THR A 131 3.88 32.39 -22.79
C THR A 131 5.32 32.90 -22.90
N ALA A 132 5.74 33.81 -22.02
CA ALA A 132 7.11 34.33 -22.01
C ALA A 132 8.13 33.24 -21.65
N LEU A 133 7.82 32.40 -20.65
CA LEU A 133 8.67 31.27 -20.26
C LEU A 133 8.80 30.25 -21.40
N ALA A 134 7.68 29.86 -22.02
CA ALA A 134 7.70 28.95 -23.16
C ALA A 134 8.50 29.52 -24.34
N THR A 135 8.37 30.81 -24.64
CA THR A 135 9.15 31.48 -25.68
C THR A 135 10.65 31.45 -25.37
N GLU A 136 11.01 31.70 -24.11
CA GLU A 136 12.39 31.63 -23.66
C GLU A 136 12.96 30.21 -23.73
N PHE A 137 12.18 29.22 -23.32
CA PHE A 137 12.53 27.81 -23.47
C PHE A 137 12.75 27.45 -24.95
N SER A 138 11.83 27.80 -25.86
CA SER A 138 11.99 27.49 -27.29
C SER A 138 13.28 28.08 -27.87
N ARG A 139 13.67 29.29 -27.44
CA ARG A 139 14.94 29.91 -27.84
C ARG A 139 16.14 29.11 -27.32
N LEU A 140 16.15 28.74 -26.05
CA LEU A 140 17.24 27.94 -25.46
C LEU A 140 17.32 26.55 -26.11
N TYR A 141 16.16 25.93 -26.33
CA TYR A 141 16.05 24.65 -27.02
C TYR A 141 16.64 24.73 -28.44
N GLU A 142 16.28 25.76 -29.22
CA GLU A 142 16.82 25.95 -30.58
C GLU A 142 18.34 26.22 -30.57
N GLU A 143 18.84 26.97 -29.58
CA GLU A 143 20.28 27.19 -29.41
C GLU A 143 21.04 25.90 -29.09
N ILE A 144 20.43 24.98 -28.33
CA ILE A 144 21.05 23.73 -27.87
C ILE A 144 20.89 22.60 -28.90
N LYS A 145 19.69 22.43 -29.47
CA LYS A 145 19.32 21.32 -30.36
C LYS A 145 19.40 21.68 -31.85
N GLY A 146 19.52 22.97 -32.19
CA GLY A 146 19.64 23.45 -33.57
C GLY A 146 18.33 23.49 -34.36
N HIS A 147 17.20 23.22 -33.71
CA HIS A 147 15.86 23.38 -34.29
C HIS A 147 14.85 23.75 -33.20
N ALA A 148 13.72 24.35 -33.59
CA ALA A 148 12.64 24.66 -32.65
C ALA A 148 12.00 23.38 -32.06
N PRO A 149 11.46 23.44 -30.83
CA PRO A 149 10.70 22.33 -30.26
C PRO A 149 9.42 22.08 -31.06
N ARG A 150 8.92 20.85 -31.04
CA ARG A 150 7.72 20.43 -31.75
C ARG A 150 6.52 20.41 -30.80
N TRP A 151 5.68 21.44 -30.90
CA TRP A 151 4.47 21.56 -30.09
C TRP A 151 3.22 21.59 -30.95
N GLU A 152 2.16 20.93 -30.49
CA GLU A 152 0.84 21.13 -31.09
C GLU A 152 0.31 22.54 -30.75
N PRO A 153 -0.56 23.13 -31.60
CA PRO A 153 -1.22 24.40 -31.28
C PRO A 153 -2.02 24.33 -29.98
N GLY A 154 -1.92 25.38 -29.16
CA GLY A 154 -2.68 25.49 -27.91
C GLY A 154 -4.21 25.48 -28.09
N ARG A 155 -4.92 25.08 -27.04
CA ARG A 155 -6.37 24.91 -26.96
C ARG A 155 -7.08 26.20 -26.63
N THR A 156 -8.24 26.46 -27.22
CA THR A 156 -9.05 27.66 -26.99
C THR A 156 -9.65 27.73 -25.58
N GLU A 157 -10.08 28.93 -25.15
CA GLU A 157 -10.82 29.09 -23.88
C GLU A 157 -12.10 28.25 -23.83
N ALA A 158 -12.75 28.02 -24.98
CA ALA A 158 -13.95 27.20 -25.07
C ALA A 158 -13.65 25.71 -24.84
N GLU A 159 -12.55 25.20 -25.41
CA GLU A 159 -12.10 23.82 -25.15
C GLU A 159 -11.71 23.61 -23.69
N LEU A 160 -11.04 24.61 -23.06
CA LEU A 160 -10.74 24.57 -21.63
C LEU A 160 -12.00 24.56 -20.77
N ALA A 161 -12.97 25.43 -21.08
CA ALA A 161 -14.24 25.48 -20.36
C ALA A 161 -15.03 24.16 -20.49
N GLU A 162 -15.05 23.55 -21.68
CA GLU A 162 -15.67 22.24 -21.88
C GLU A 162 -14.99 21.13 -21.07
N ALA A 163 -13.66 21.14 -21.01
CA ALA A 163 -12.89 20.20 -20.19
C ALA A 163 -13.22 20.37 -18.69
N GLU A 164 -13.23 21.60 -18.20
CA GLU A 164 -13.58 21.93 -16.81
C GLU A 164 -15.03 21.55 -16.46
N ASP A 165 -15.98 21.75 -17.37
CA ASP A 165 -17.38 21.34 -17.20
C ASP A 165 -17.50 19.81 -17.06
N ARG A 166 -16.68 19.05 -17.81
CA ARG A 166 -16.64 17.58 -17.71
C ARG A 166 -15.97 17.10 -16.43
N ILE A 167 -14.87 17.73 -16.01
CA ILE A 167 -14.14 17.42 -14.77
C ILE A 167 -14.97 17.85 -13.53
N GLY A 168 -15.77 18.91 -13.66
CA GLY A 168 -16.51 19.53 -12.56
C GLY A 168 -15.67 20.49 -11.71
N ALA A 169 -14.45 20.82 -12.14
CA ALA A 169 -13.51 21.70 -11.43
C ALA A 169 -12.81 22.66 -12.41
N ARG A 170 -12.47 23.85 -11.93
CA ARG A 170 -11.61 24.79 -12.64
C ARG A 170 -10.16 24.32 -12.53
N LEU A 171 -9.47 24.23 -13.66
CA LEU A 171 -8.03 23.95 -13.69
C LEU A 171 -7.25 25.15 -13.14
N PRO A 172 -6.08 24.95 -12.52
CA PRO A 172 -5.20 26.05 -12.10
C PRO A 172 -4.88 26.98 -13.27
N GLU A 173 -4.73 28.28 -13.00
CA GLU A 173 -4.53 29.28 -14.05
C GLU A 173 -3.28 29.04 -14.89
N ASP A 174 -2.23 28.48 -14.30
CA ASP A 174 -0.99 28.13 -15.00
C ASP A 174 -1.09 26.85 -15.82
N LEU A 175 -1.90 25.86 -15.39
CA LEU A 175 -2.25 24.71 -16.23
C LEU A 175 -3.11 25.13 -17.43
N ARG A 176 -4.11 26.01 -17.20
CA ARG A 176 -4.88 26.63 -18.29
C ARG A 176 -3.95 27.34 -19.25
N ALA A 177 -3.05 28.18 -18.75
CA ALA A 177 -2.10 28.92 -19.55
C ALA A 177 -1.15 28.01 -20.34
N LEU A 178 -0.67 26.90 -19.75
CA LEU A 178 0.14 25.90 -20.45
C LEU A 178 -0.61 25.34 -21.67
N PHE A 179 -1.87 24.93 -21.49
CA PHE A 179 -2.71 24.44 -22.58
C PHE A 179 -3.05 25.52 -23.62
N ARG A 180 -3.09 26.80 -23.25
CA ARG A 180 -3.23 27.91 -24.22
C ARG A 180 -1.96 28.07 -25.08
N VAL A 181 -0.79 27.71 -24.57
CA VAL A 181 0.50 27.83 -25.25
C VAL A 181 0.77 26.62 -26.15
N THR A 182 0.61 25.41 -25.61
CA THR A 182 0.88 24.16 -26.34
C THR A 182 -0.25 23.15 -26.13
N GLY A 183 -0.69 22.53 -27.23
CA GLY A 183 -1.73 21.51 -27.22
C GLY A 183 -1.21 20.13 -26.81
N TRP A 184 0.10 19.91 -26.97
CA TRP A 184 0.84 18.71 -26.58
C TRP A 184 2.35 18.98 -26.77
N ASP A 185 3.14 18.57 -25.77
CA ASP A 185 4.60 18.54 -25.81
C ASP A 185 5.07 17.08 -25.84
N ASP A 186 5.61 16.63 -26.97
CA ASP A 186 6.17 15.28 -27.15
C ASP A 186 7.60 15.24 -26.59
N GLU A 187 7.72 15.46 -25.28
CA GLU A 187 8.97 15.41 -24.50
C GLU A 187 10.05 16.42 -24.91
N SER A 188 9.69 17.67 -25.25
CA SER A 188 10.72 18.69 -25.52
C SER A 188 11.58 19.01 -24.29
N GLY A 189 11.07 18.77 -23.09
CA GLY A 189 11.72 19.10 -21.82
C GLY A 189 11.21 20.37 -21.14
N LEU A 190 10.09 20.93 -21.61
CA LEU A 190 9.51 22.18 -21.09
C LEU A 190 9.19 22.11 -19.58
N LEU A 191 8.83 20.93 -19.10
CA LEU A 191 8.54 20.63 -17.70
C LEU A 191 9.62 19.72 -17.07
N GLY A 192 10.86 19.81 -17.55
CA GLY A 192 11.95 18.94 -17.12
C GLY A 192 11.79 17.55 -17.73
N ARG A 193 11.76 16.51 -16.89
CA ARG A 193 11.60 15.14 -17.37
C ARG A 193 10.18 14.74 -17.76
N TYR A 194 9.22 15.64 -17.55
CA TYR A 194 7.81 15.36 -17.80
C TYR A 194 7.32 16.03 -19.07
N ALA A 195 6.31 15.41 -19.66
CA ALA A 195 5.47 15.97 -20.71
C ALA A 195 4.03 16.06 -20.19
N HIS A 196 3.33 17.14 -20.52
CA HIS A 196 1.90 17.21 -20.25
C HIS A 196 1.12 16.40 -21.30
N ASP A 197 0.08 15.72 -20.87
CA ASP A 197 -0.84 15.02 -21.77
C ASP A 197 -1.64 16.02 -22.61
N PRO A 198 -2.14 15.63 -23.80
CA PRO A 198 -3.16 16.41 -24.50
C PRO A 198 -4.42 16.59 -23.63
N LEU A 199 -5.05 17.76 -23.68
CA LEU A 199 -6.25 18.08 -22.88
C LEU A 199 -7.37 17.01 -22.95
N PRO A 200 -7.71 16.41 -24.11
CA PRO A 200 -8.70 15.34 -24.16
C PRO A 200 -8.30 14.09 -23.37
N LEU A 201 -7.01 13.72 -23.38
CA LEU A 201 -6.48 12.57 -22.66
C LEU A 201 -6.50 12.83 -21.14
N LEU A 202 -6.16 14.05 -20.71
CA LEU A 202 -6.31 14.46 -19.31
C LEU A 202 -7.75 14.25 -18.82
N VAL A 203 -8.75 14.71 -19.59
CA VAL A 203 -10.16 14.55 -19.22
C VAL A 203 -10.59 13.09 -19.22
N GLU A 204 -10.13 12.31 -20.20
CA GLU A 204 -10.39 10.87 -20.27
C GLU A 204 -9.83 10.14 -19.03
N ARG A 205 -8.55 10.36 -18.72
CA ARG A 205 -7.87 9.77 -17.55
C ARG A 205 -8.52 10.16 -16.24
N TYR A 206 -8.88 11.44 -16.08
CA TYR A 206 -9.55 11.91 -14.88
C TYR A 206 -10.92 11.23 -14.67
N LEU A 207 -11.62 10.86 -15.74
CA LEU A 207 -12.91 10.19 -15.69
C LEU A 207 -12.82 8.66 -15.75
N GLU A 208 -11.61 8.11 -15.90
CA GLU A 208 -11.37 6.67 -15.91
C GLU A 208 -11.39 6.13 -14.48
N GLY A 209 -12.35 5.25 -14.18
CA GLY A 209 -12.52 4.72 -12.82
C GLY A 209 -13.16 5.74 -11.88
N ASP A 210 -12.57 5.92 -10.69
CA ASP A 210 -12.99 6.94 -9.74
C ASP A 210 -12.26 8.27 -10.02
N PRO A 211 -12.95 9.42 -10.05
CA PRO A 211 -12.33 10.71 -10.31
C PRO A 211 -11.12 11.02 -9.42
N GLY A 212 -10.07 11.59 -10.03
CA GLY A 212 -8.81 11.95 -9.35
C GLY A 212 -8.11 10.80 -8.62
N SER A 213 -8.46 9.55 -8.91
CA SER A 213 -7.92 8.42 -8.16
C SER A 213 -6.47 8.13 -8.52
N TYR A 214 -5.55 8.31 -7.56
CA TYR A 214 -4.29 7.55 -7.51
C TYR A 214 -3.86 7.30 -6.07
N GLY A 215 -3.55 6.02 -5.79
CA GLY A 215 -2.93 5.50 -4.57
C GLY A 215 -3.67 4.27 -4.01
N TRP A 216 -3.09 3.08 -4.28
CA TRP A 216 -3.26 1.77 -3.65
C TRP A 216 -4.68 1.15 -3.60
N GLU A 217 -4.80 -0.18 -3.70
CA GLU A 217 -6.07 -0.90 -3.61
C GLU A 217 -6.71 -0.84 -2.18
N ASP A 218 -6.17 0.02 -1.30
CA ASP A 218 -6.46 0.21 0.13
C ASP A 218 -7.02 -1.04 0.81
N PRO A 219 -6.36 -2.20 0.63
CA PRO A 219 -6.95 -3.44 1.08
C PRO A 219 -6.92 -3.44 2.61
N VAL A 220 -7.98 -3.94 3.21
CA VAL A 220 -8.06 -4.12 4.67
C VAL A 220 -6.90 -4.97 5.24
N THR A 221 -6.20 -5.70 4.37
CA THR A 221 -5.03 -6.53 4.69
C THR A 221 -3.76 -5.73 4.98
N GLU A 222 -3.69 -4.47 4.54
CA GLU A 222 -2.57 -3.57 4.80
C GLU A 222 -2.76 -2.77 6.10
N ASP A 223 -1.69 -2.09 6.55
CA ASP A 223 -1.72 -1.28 7.78
C ASP A 223 -2.36 0.11 7.60
N GLY A 224 -2.54 0.54 6.35
CA GLY A 224 -3.24 1.77 6.00
C GLY A 224 -2.58 3.06 6.49
N VAL A 225 -1.24 3.11 6.55
CA VAL A 225 -0.52 4.33 6.95
C VAL A 225 -0.28 5.19 5.72
N VAL A 226 -0.79 6.41 5.73
CA VAL A 226 -0.43 7.44 4.74
C VAL A 226 0.62 8.36 5.34
N TYR A 227 1.83 8.36 4.80
CA TYR A 227 2.92 9.21 5.32
C TYR A 227 2.76 10.69 4.95
N GLU A 228 3.36 11.57 5.73
CA GLU A 228 3.47 13.00 5.44
C GLU A 228 4.41 13.22 4.25
N THR A 229 3.98 14.03 3.29
CA THR A 229 4.81 14.47 2.17
C THR A 229 5.62 15.69 2.61
N MET A 230 6.93 15.69 2.35
CA MET A 230 7.76 16.86 2.57
C MET A 230 7.69 17.83 1.38
N PRO A 231 7.60 19.16 1.61
CA PRO A 231 7.51 19.84 2.90
C PRO A 231 6.17 19.61 3.62
N ALA A 232 6.24 19.30 4.93
CA ALA A 232 5.08 18.94 5.74
C ALA A 232 3.96 20.00 5.72
N GLY A 233 2.71 19.53 5.77
CA GLY A 233 1.53 20.41 5.87
C GLY A 233 1.06 21.00 4.52
N ARG A 234 1.77 20.72 3.42
CA ARG A 234 1.39 21.16 2.07
C ARG A 234 0.42 20.21 1.38
N VAL A 235 0.61 18.92 1.54
CA VAL A 235 -0.22 17.88 0.91
C VAL A 235 -1.05 17.21 1.98
N LYS A 236 -2.34 16.94 1.71
CA LYS A 236 -3.14 16.16 2.64
C LYS A 236 -2.63 14.72 2.67
N ARG A 237 -2.48 14.17 3.88
CA ARG A 237 -2.17 12.75 4.11
C ARG A 237 -3.37 11.87 3.74
N LEU A 238 -3.60 11.70 2.45
CA LEU A 238 -4.65 10.85 1.90
C LEU A 238 -4.07 9.82 0.94
N SER A 239 -4.62 8.59 0.93
CA SER A 239 -4.29 7.60 -0.10
C SER A 239 -4.77 8.03 -1.48
N ARG A 240 -5.83 8.85 -1.53
CA ARG A 240 -6.39 9.43 -2.75
C ARG A 240 -7.05 10.78 -2.47
N ASN A 241 -7.19 11.59 -3.51
CA ASN A 241 -7.99 12.81 -3.48
C ASN A 241 -8.66 13.04 -4.84
N ASP A 242 -9.99 13.20 -4.88
CA ASP A 242 -10.72 13.47 -6.12
C ASP A 242 -10.17 14.69 -6.89
N TRP A 243 -9.46 15.58 -6.20
CA TRP A 243 -9.01 16.86 -6.73
C TRP A 243 -7.50 16.92 -6.99
N TRP A 244 -6.85 15.76 -7.09
CA TRP A 244 -5.54 15.60 -7.71
C TRP A 244 -5.73 15.28 -9.20
N ILE A 245 -5.44 16.25 -10.07
CA ILE A 245 -5.67 16.11 -11.51
C ILE A 245 -4.35 15.79 -12.20
N THR A 246 -4.16 14.54 -12.58
CA THR A 246 -3.02 14.11 -13.40
C THR A 246 -3.07 14.79 -14.76
N PHE A 247 -1.97 15.45 -15.13
CA PHE A 247 -1.90 16.23 -16.36
C PHE A 247 -0.69 15.89 -17.23
N GLY A 248 0.16 14.95 -16.81
CA GLY A 248 1.35 14.58 -17.55
C GLY A 248 2.07 13.36 -16.97
N SER A 249 3.10 12.93 -17.68
CA SER A 249 3.94 11.79 -17.27
C SER A 249 5.37 11.94 -17.79
N ASP A 250 6.26 11.08 -17.32
CA ASP A 250 7.60 10.88 -17.88
C ASP A 250 7.61 9.83 -19.02
N HIS A 251 6.43 9.35 -19.45
CA HIS A 251 6.21 8.22 -20.36
C HIS A 251 6.92 6.90 -20.00
N ALA A 252 7.49 6.82 -18.79
CA ALA A 252 8.16 5.67 -18.23
C ALA A 252 7.47 5.14 -16.96
N GLY A 253 6.34 5.72 -16.56
CA GLY A 253 5.46 5.20 -15.51
C GLY A 253 5.35 6.07 -14.27
N ASP A 254 5.95 7.26 -14.28
CA ASP A 254 5.71 8.32 -13.32
C ASP A 254 4.83 9.41 -13.91
N PHE A 255 4.01 10.01 -13.06
CA PHE A 255 2.92 10.89 -13.42
C PHE A 255 2.95 12.13 -12.55
N ILE A 256 2.58 13.26 -13.13
CA ILE A 256 2.43 14.53 -12.41
C ILE A 256 0.97 14.96 -12.36
N ALA A 257 0.58 15.45 -11.19
CA ALA A 257 -0.77 15.95 -10.92
C ALA A 257 -0.74 17.35 -10.32
N VAL A 258 -1.76 18.16 -10.61
CA VAL A 258 -2.02 19.40 -9.87
C VAL A 258 -2.94 19.12 -8.69
N ASP A 259 -2.61 19.69 -7.53
CA ASP A 259 -3.40 19.56 -6.30
C ASP A 259 -4.34 20.75 -6.11
N LEU A 260 -5.63 20.53 -6.33
CA LEU A 260 -6.67 21.54 -6.11
C LEU A 260 -7.18 21.57 -4.67
N ASP A 261 -6.82 20.59 -3.86
CA ASP A 261 -7.25 20.42 -2.48
C ASP A 261 -6.08 20.18 -1.50
N PRO A 262 -5.08 21.10 -1.46
CA PRO A 262 -3.94 21.03 -0.56
C PRO A 262 -4.33 21.05 0.92
N ALA A 263 -3.35 20.69 1.76
CA ALA A 263 -3.42 20.88 3.20
C ALA A 263 -3.24 22.38 3.57
N ALA A 264 -3.23 22.68 4.87
CA ALA A 264 -3.35 24.05 5.39
C ALA A 264 -2.24 25.00 4.92
N ASP A 265 -1.01 24.48 4.75
CA ASP A 265 0.16 25.25 4.34
C ASP A 265 0.47 25.09 2.84
N GLY A 266 -0.39 24.37 2.10
CA GLY A 266 -0.23 24.13 0.67
C GLY A 266 -0.95 25.15 -0.19
N GLU A 267 -0.62 25.12 -1.49
CA GLU A 267 -1.14 26.06 -2.47
C GLU A 267 -1.93 25.33 -3.55
N SER A 268 -3.09 25.87 -3.91
CA SER A 268 -3.93 25.26 -4.95
C SER A 268 -3.21 25.36 -6.30
N GLY A 269 -3.01 24.22 -6.95
CA GLY A 269 -2.22 24.12 -8.18
C GLY A 269 -0.75 23.75 -7.97
N GLN A 270 -0.32 23.47 -6.73
CA GLN A 270 0.97 22.83 -6.49
C GLN A 270 1.05 21.50 -7.24
N VAL A 271 2.25 21.14 -7.68
CA VAL A 271 2.51 19.96 -8.51
C VAL A 271 3.01 18.82 -7.65
N LEU A 272 2.39 17.66 -7.81
CA LEU A 272 2.70 16.41 -7.13
C LEU A 272 3.15 15.35 -8.14
N GLU A 273 3.92 14.35 -7.70
CA GLU A 273 4.32 13.20 -8.50
C GLU A 273 3.98 11.89 -7.78
N TYR A 274 3.48 10.93 -8.55
CA TYR A 274 3.29 9.53 -8.15
C TYR A 274 3.66 8.61 -9.31
N GLY A 275 3.86 7.32 -9.04
CA GLY A 275 4.05 6.33 -10.10
C GLY A 275 5.04 5.25 -9.74
N ARG A 276 5.65 4.66 -10.77
CA ARG A 276 6.55 3.51 -10.69
C ARG A 276 7.73 3.72 -9.74
N ASN A 277 8.31 4.92 -9.70
CA ASN A 277 9.53 5.20 -8.95
C ASN A 277 9.28 6.02 -7.67
N VAL A 278 8.03 6.37 -7.37
CA VAL A 278 7.69 7.07 -6.13
C VAL A 278 7.45 6.06 -5.01
N TRP A 279 8.49 5.84 -4.21
CA TRP A 279 8.47 4.96 -3.05
C TRP A 279 8.07 5.75 -1.79
N GLY A 280 6.84 5.56 -1.31
CA GLY A 280 6.34 6.20 -0.09
C GLY A 280 5.12 7.07 -0.32
N PRO A 281 4.97 8.21 0.39
CA PRO A 281 3.90 9.14 0.11
C PRO A 281 4.07 9.77 -1.28
N ILE A 282 2.98 10.32 -1.83
CA ILE A 282 3.05 11.13 -3.04
C ILE A 282 4.11 12.23 -2.88
N ARG A 283 4.89 12.50 -3.91
CA ARG A 283 6.00 13.45 -3.85
C ARG A 283 5.53 14.86 -4.17
N TYR A 284 6.04 15.85 -3.44
CA TYR A 284 5.89 17.26 -3.80
C TYR A 284 6.96 17.64 -4.84
N VAL A 285 6.53 18.22 -5.96
CA VAL A 285 7.42 18.59 -7.08
C VAL A 285 7.71 20.09 -7.03
N ALA A 286 6.66 20.91 -7.03
CA ALA A 286 6.80 22.36 -7.17
C ALA A 286 5.56 23.10 -6.62
N PRO A 287 5.70 24.38 -6.24
CA PRO A 287 4.55 25.19 -5.82
C PRO A 287 3.58 25.51 -6.96
N SER A 288 4.01 25.41 -8.23
CA SER A 288 3.18 25.67 -9.42
C SER A 288 3.87 25.14 -10.68
N ILE A 289 3.14 25.00 -11.78
CA ILE A 289 3.69 24.67 -13.11
C ILE A 289 4.57 25.81 -13.60
N THR A 290 4.19 27.06 -13.32
CA THR A 290 5.03 28.23 -13.62
C THR A 290 6.38 28.11 -12.92
N GLY A 291 6.41 27.70 -11.64
CA GLY A 291 7.64 27.46 -10.89
C GLY A 291 8.51 26.36 -11.49
N MET A 292 7.92 25.28 -12.01
CA MET A 292 8.67 24.24 -12.72
C MET A 292 9.37 24.81 -13.96
N MET A 293 8.64 25.55 -14.80
CA MET A 293 9.21 26.14 -16.02
C MET A 293 10.35 27.13 -15.71
N GLU A 294 10.21 27.91 -14.63
CA GLU A 294 11.25 28.84 -14.18
C GLU A 294 12.54 28.11 -13.78
N GLU A 295 12.40 26.99 -13.07
CA GLU A 295 13.52 26.17 -12.63
C GLU A 295 14.21 25.44 -13.80
N VAL A 296 13.44 24.94 -14.77
CA VAL A 296 14.00 24.39 -16.03
C VAL A 296 14.81 25.44 -16.76
N ILE A 297 14.25 26.63 -16.97
CA ILE A 297 14.94 27.72 -17.68
C ILE A 297 16.19 28.17 -16.92
N ARG A 298 16.14 28.19 -15.58
CA ARG A 298 17.31 28.48 -14.73
C ARG A 298 18.43 27.46 -14.99
N ALA A 299 18.13 26.16 -14.90
CA ALA A 299 19.09 25.08 -15.12
C ALA A 299 19.70 25.13 -16.54
N LEU A 300 18.88 25.30 -17.57
CA LEU A 300 19.34 25.44 -18.95
C LEU A 300 20.29 26.64 -19.14
N LYS A 301 19.97 27.79 -18.53
CA LYS A 301 20.86 28.98 -18.56
C LYS A 301 22.17 28.76 -17.82
N ALA A 302 22.16 27.95 -16.77
CA ALA A 302 23.36 27.55 -16.04
C ALA A 302 24.19 26.49 -16.78
N GLY A 303 23.63 25.88 -17.84
CA GLY A 303 24.26 24.80 -18.58
C GLY A 303 24.14 23.43 -17.91
N GLU A 304 23.20 23.30 -16.97
CA GLU A 304 22.87 22.13 -16.14
C GLU A 304 21.77 21.31 -16.85
N TYR A 305 22.19 20.43 -17.76
CA TYR A 305 21.30 19.56 -18.54
C TYR A 305 22.07 18.38 -19.14
N ASP A 306 21.34 17.31 -19.44
CA ASP A 306 21.89 16.10 -20.05
C ASP A 306 22.40 16.35 -21.48
N ARG A 307 23.62 15.88 -21.76
CA ARG A 307 24.33 16.02 -23.04
C ARG A 307 24.65 14.67 -23.70
N ASP A 308 24.24 13.57 -23.08
CA ASP A 308 24.65 12.22 -23.50
C ASP A 308 24.00 11.83 -24.83
N GLU A 309 22.84 12.39 -25.17
CA GLU A 309 22.12 12.14 -26.42
C GLU A 309 21.77 13.43 -27.19
N PRO A 310 22.74 14.05 -27.90
CA PRO A 310 22.52 15.33 -28.58
C PRO A 310 21.49 15.27 -29.71
N GLU A 311 21.33 14.11 -30.34
CA GLU A 311 20.36 13.88 -31.43
C GLU A 311 18.94 13.58 -30.91
N SER A 312 18.79 13.32 -29.61
CA SER A 312 17.47 13.11 -29.01
C SER A 312 16.70 14.43 -28.99
N PRO A 313 15.40 14.44 -29.36
CA PRO A 313 14.57 15.64 -29.21
C PRO A 313 14.35 16.00 -27.73
N TYR A 314 14.67 15.10 -26.80
CA TYR A 314 14.51 15.29 -25.37
C TYR A 314 15.63 16.16 -24.79
N LEU A 315 15.27 17.24 -24.09
CA LEU A 315 16.20 18.12 -23.38
C LEU A 315 15.89 18.10 -21.87
N ILE A 316 16.60 17.25 -21.14
CA ILE A 316 16.41 17.11 -19.69
C ILE A 316 17.31 18.12 -18.97
N ALA A 317 16.71 19.12 -18.35
CA ALA A 317 17.41 20.02 -17.45
C ALA A 317 17.64 19.36 -16.08
N ASP A 318 18.79 19.63 -15.44
CA ASP A 318 19.06 19.21 -14.05
C ASP A 318 18.32 20.15 -13.09
N ALA A 319 17.00 20.14 -13.16
CA ALA A 319 16.13 20.96 -12.32
C ALA A 319 16.11 20.43 -10.89
N ALA A 320 16.13 21.31 -9.89
CA ALA A 320 16.16 20.92 -8.47
C ALA A 320 14.97 20.04 -8.04
N PHE A 321 13.84 20.12 -8.74
CA PHE A 321 12.68 19.27 -8.46
C PHE A 321 12.82 17.83 -8.99
N HIS A 322 13.91 17.51 -9.72
CA HIS A 322 14.31 16.14 -10.06
C HIS A 322 15.14 15.48 -8.96
N ASP A 323 15.68 16.24 -7.99
CA ASP A 323 16.43 15.65 -6.89
C ASP A 323 15.49 14.76 -6.08
N GLU A 324 15.68 13.46 -6.20
CA GLU A 324 14.97 12.46 -5.43
C GLU A 324 15.75 12.19 -4.15
N PRO A 325 15.32 12.72 -2.99
CA PRO A 325 15.88 12.24 -1.74
C PRO A 325 15.44 10.77 -1.61
N PHE A 326 16.40 9.88 -1.86
CA PHE A 326 16.22 8.44 -1.78
C PHE A 326 15.54 8.10 -0.44
N ARG A 327 14.32 7.54 -0.48
CA ARG A 327 13.66 6.93 0.67
C ARG A 327 13.79 7.71 1.99
N SER A 328 13.51 9.01 1.97
CA SER A 328 13.75 9.88 3.14
C SER A 328 12.78 9.68 4.30
N HIS A 329 11.82 8.76 4.21
CA HIS A 329 10.78 8.55 5.22
C HIS A 329 10.88 7.19 5.92
N ASP A 330 11.62 6.21 5.39
CA ASP A 330 11.85 4.90 6.00
C ASP A 330 13.31 4.71 6.43
N GLN A 331 13.50 4.03 7.54
CA GLN A 331 14.81 3.64 8.07
C GLN A 331 14.81 2.16 8.46
N VAL A 332 15.96 1.50 8.26
CA VAL A 332 16.22 0.17 8.78
C VAL A 332 17.38 0.25 9.75
N LEU A 333 17.20 -0.28 10.96
CA LEU A 333 18.23 -0.37 12.00
C LEU A 333 18.34 -1.80 12.50
N THR A 334 19.55 -2.21 12.85
CA THR A 334 19.80 -3.50 13.52
C THR A 334 20.17 -3.31 14.98
N GLU A 335 20.88 -2.23 15.30
CA GLU A 335 21.18 -1.85 16.67
C GLU A 335 20.60 -0.47 16.97
N THR A 336 20.14 -0.23 18.19
CA THR A 336 19.60 1.10 18.56
C THR A 336 20.68 2.16 18.65
N THR A 337 21.95 1.76 18.78
CA THR A 337 23.12 2.63 18.65
C THR A 337 23.31 3.20 17.24
N ASP A 338 22.70 2.58 16.23
CA ASP A 338 22.77 3.06 14.84
C ASP A 338 21.95 4.33 14.61
N LEU A 339 21.10 4.72 15.58
CA LEU A 339 20.33 5.98 15.53
C LEU A 339 21.20 7.22 15.37
N ASP A 340 22.40 7.24 15.95
CA ASP A 340 23.32 8.38 15.86
C ASP A 340 23.80 8.63 14.42
N GLY A 341 23.67 7.63 13.53
CA GLY A 341 24.02 7.71 12.11
C GLY A 341 22.86 8.09 11.19
N VAL A 342 21.64 8.22 11.72
CA VAL A 342 20.46 8.58 10.92
C VAL A 342 20.51 10.07 10.60
N ALA A 343 20.52 10.40 9.31
CA ALA A 343 20.37 11.78 8.85
C ALA A 343 18.91 12.22 9.06
N ASP A 344 18.73 13.45 9.56
CA ASP A 344 17.41 14.07 9.81
C ASP A 344 16.40 13.12 10.49
N PRO A 345 16.73 12.58 11.68
CA PRO A 345 15.90 11.57 12.37
C PRO A 345 14.46 12.03 12.61
N GLU A 346 14.22 13.33 12.71
CA GLU A 346 12.91 13.94 12.84
C GLU A 346 12.01 13.78 11.59
N LEU A 347 12.57 13.41 10.43
CA LEU A 347 11.84 13.17 9.18
C LEU A 347 11.44 11.71 8.97
N VAL A 348 12.02 10.78 9.75
CA VAL A 348 11.71 9.35 9.67
C VAL A 348 10.29 9.09 10.15
N GLN A 349 9.49 8.42 9.31
CA GLN A 349 8.09 8.06 9.57
C GLN A 349 7.86 6.55 9.66
N GLU A 350 8.75 5.74 9.07
CA GLU A 350 8.73 4.28 9.16
C GLU A 350 10.08 3.74 9.65
N LEU A 351 10.05 2.83 10.63
CA LEU A 351 11.24 2.17 11.15
C LEU A 351 11.09 0.65 11.15
N TYR A 352 12.07 -0.03 10.59
CA TYR A 352 12.31 -1.47 10.75
C TYR A 352 13.49 -1.68 11.70
N LEU A 353 13.23 -2.16 12.91
CA LEU A 353 14.23 -2.54 13.90
C LEU A 353 14.40 -4.06 13.92
N ASN A 354 15.50 -4.57 13.37
CA ASN A 354 15.75 -6.00 13.17
C ASN A 354 16.75 -6.56 14.18
N ASP A 355 16.36 -7.62 14.89
CA ASP A 355 17.24 -8.35 15.82
C ASP A 355 17.87 -7.48 16.93
N PRO A 356 17.14 -6.54 17.58
CA PRO A 356 17.73 -5.58 18.52
C PRO A 356 18.14 -6.18 19.87
N GLY A 357 18.04 -7.51 20.05
CA GLY A 357 18.15 -8.15 21.36
C GLY A 357 17.06 -7.67 22.32
N SER A 358 17.44 -7.20 23.51
CA SER A 358 16.52 -6.61 24.49
C SER A 358 16.53 -5.08 24.39
N VAL A 359 15.37 -4.46 24.18
CA VAL A 359 15.26 -3.02 23.89
C VAL A 359 14.12 -2.33 24.66
N ASP A 360 14.40 -1.12 25.14
CA ASP A 360 13.37 -0.14 25.53
C ASP A 360 13.17 0.84 24.38
N LEU A 361 11.97 0.86 23.80
CA LEU A 361 11.68 1.65 22.61
C LEU A 361 11.73 3.17 22.88
N ALA A 362 11.78 3.62 24.14
CA ALA A 362 12.00 5.02 24.47
C ALA A 362 13.33 5.58 23.91
N VAL A 363 14.31 4.72 23.66
CA VAL A 363 15.59 5.11 23.02
C VAL A 363 15.39 5.70 21.62
N LEU A 364 14.31 5.31 20.91
CA LEU A 364 14.01 5.77 19.56
C LEU A 364 13.33 7.16 19.54
N SER A 365 13.20 7.85 20.68
CA SER A 365 12.55 9.18 20.80
C SER A 365 13.05 10.30 19.87
N PRO A 366 14.28 10.28 19.32
CA PRO A 366 14.67 11.24 18.28
C PRO A 366 13.82 11.14 17.00
N LEU A 367 13.19 9.99 16.72
CA LEU A 367 12.30 9.77 15.58
C LEU A 367 10.90 10.34 15.86
N SER A 368 10.82 11.67 16.03
CA SER A 368 9.62 12.36 16.51
C SER A 368 8.42 12.30 15.55
N SER A 369 8.66 11.97 14.27
CA SER A 369 7.63 11.83 13.24
C SER A 369 7.23 10.38 12.97
N LEU A 370 7.71 9.43 13.80
CA LEU A 370 7.48 8.00 13.58
C LEU A 370 5.99 7.64 13.64
N ARG A 371 5.47 7.06 12.55
CA ARG A 371 4.08 6.63 12.37
C ARG A 371 3.95 5.12 12.34
N HIS A 372 4.98 4.44 11.85
CA HIS A 372 4.99 3.01 11.67
C HIS A 372 6.28 2.40 12.22
N LEU A 373 6.13 1.53 13.21
CA LEU A 373 7.23 0.82 13.83
C LEU A 373 7.08 -0.69 13.63
N ARG A 374 8.12 -1.33 13.09
CA ARG A 374 8.26 -2.78 13.03
C ARG A 374 9.48 -3.22 13.81
N VAL A 375 9.28 -4.00 14.86
CA VAL A 375 10.34 -4.66 15.63
C VAL A 375 10.31 -6.14 15.29
N ASN A 376 11.41 -6.66 14.75
CA ASN A 376 11.52 -8.04 14.30
C ASN A 376 12.53 -8.81 15.16
N ARG A 377 12.19 -10.04 15.53
CA ARG A 377 13.08 -10.99 16.22
C ARG A 377 13.78 -10.43 17.47
N ALA A 378 13.09 -9.69 18.32
CA ALA A 378 13.65 -9.18 19.57
C ALA A 378 13.60 -10.22 20.72
N ASP A 379 14.57 -10.20 21.62
CA ASP A 379 14.56 -11.05 22.82
C ASP A 379 13.55 -10.54 23.86
N ALA A 380 13.52 -9.22 24.07
CA ALA A 380 12.57 -8.57 24.96
C ALA A 380 12.31 -7.11 24.54
N VAL A 381 11.07 -6.65 24.67
CA VAL A 381 10.67 -5.28 24.32
C VAL A 381 9.93 -4.62 25.48
N VAL A 382 10.40 -3.46 25.91
CA VAL A 382 9.60 -2.53 26.73
C VAL A 382 8.91 -1.56 25.78
N ALA A 383 7.59 -1.70 25.64
CA ALA A 383 6.81 -0.95 24.66
C ALA A 383 6.35 0.42 25.19
N ASN A 384 7.30 1.26 25.62
CA ASN A 384 7.00 2.63 26.02
C ASN A 384 6.79 3.53 24.79
N LEU A 385 5.63 3.36 24.11
CA LEU A 385 5.32 4.08 22.89
C LEU A 385 4.80 5.51 23.13
N SER A 386 4.60 5.91 24.39
CA SER A 386 4.13 7.26 24.74
C SER A 386 5.04 8.40 24.25
N VAL A 387 6.30 8.08 23.93
CA VAL A 387 7.27 9.02 23.35
C VAL A 387 7.00 9.32 21.86
N PHE A 388 6.13 8.54 21.19
CA PHE A 388 5.74 8.69 19.78
C PHE A 388 4.27 9.12 19.67
N PRO A 389 3.93 10.40 19.91
CA PRO A 389 2.54 10.85 20.00
C PRO A 389 1.76 10.77 18.67
N VAL A 390 2.45 10.52 17.56
CA VAL A 390 1.88 10.36 16.21
C VAL A 390 1.99 8.94 15.66
N LEU A 391 2.41 7.97 16.49
CA LEU A 391 2.52 6.57 16.09
C LEU A 391 1.13 5.98 15.82
N GLU A 392 0.94 5.44 14.63
CA GLU A 392 -0.33 4.90 14.14
C GLU A 392 -0.30 3.37 14.12
N VAL A 393 0.88 2.78 13.87
CA VAL A 393 1.06 1.33 13.70
C VAL A 393 2.30 0.81 14.43
N ALA A 394 2.13 -0.26 15.19
CA ALA A 394 3.21 -1.01 15.81
C ALA A 394 3.07 -2.51 15.53
N ARG A 395 4.12 -3.12 14.97
CA ARG A 395 4.25 -4.58 14.83
C ARG A 395 5.46 -5.03 15.63
N ILE A 396 5.27 -5.91 16.60
CA ILE A 396 6.32 -6.33 17.53
C ILE A 396 6.39 -7.86 17.53
N GLU A 397 7.47 -8.38 16.96
CA GLU A 397 7.88 -9.78 17.08
C GLU A 397 8.95 -9.89 18.15
N THR A 398 8.61 -10.54 19.27
CA THR A 398 9.53 -10.70 20.40
C THR A 398 9.17 -11.88 21.28
N ALA A 399 10.16 -12.47 21.97
CA ALA A 399 9.89 -13.51 22.96
C ALA A 399 9.23 -12.96 24.24
N LYS A 400 9.49 -11.71 24.62
CA LYS A 400 8.93 -11.06 25.83
C LYS A 400 8.53 -9.62 25.58
N VAL A 401 7.35 -9.21 26.02
CA VAL A 401 6.88 -7.82 25.85
C VAL A 401 6.22 -7.29 27.13
N ASP A 402 6.58 -6.06 27.49
CA ASP A 402 5.83 -5.26 28.47
C ASP A 402 4.95 -4.24 27.73
N LEU A 403 3.63 -4.38 27.86
CA LEU A 403 2.62 -3.56 27.20
C LEU A 403 2.14 -2.37 28.05
N ALA A 404 2.64 -2.19 29.28
CA ALA A 404 2.13 -1.16 30.19
C ALA A 404 2.19 0.25 29.57
N GLY A 405 3.21 0.52 28.76
CA GLY A 405 3.42 1.79 28.05
C GLY A 405 2.46 2.07 26.89
N LEU A 406 1.58 1.12 26.52
CA LEU A 406 0.59 1.30 25.46
C LEU A 406 -0.71 1.93 25.96
N ALA A 407 -1.00 1.86 27.26
CA ALA A 407 -2.28 2.30 27.81
C ALA A 407 -2.50 3.80 27.56
N GLY A 408 -3.61 4.15 26.90
CA GLY A 408 -3.96 5.54 26.60
C GLY A 408 -3.23 6.16 25.42
N HIS A 409 -2.51 5.38 24.59
CA HIS A 409 -1.82 5.92 23.42
C HIS A 409 -2.79 6.66 22.47
N PRO A 410 -2.52 7.92 22.09
CA PRO A 410 -3.53 8.79 21.48
C PRO A 410 -3.88 8.43 20.02
N THR A 411 -2.91 7.95 19.24
CA THR A 411 -3.03 7.78 17.77
C THR A 411 -2.89 6.34 17.30
N LEU A 412 -2.54 5.40 18.18
CA LEU A 412 -2.21 4.03 17.78
C LEU A 412 -3.50 3.31 17.39
N TRP A 413 -3.62 2.97 16.11
CA TRP A 413 -4.79 2.26 15.60
C TRP A 413 -4.50 0.81 15.20
N SER A 414 -3.24 0.42 15.00
CA SER A 414 -2.87 -0.95 14.62
C SER A 414 -1.79 -1.48 15.55
N LEU A 415 -2.07 -2.61 16.20
CA LEU A 415 -1.09 -3.34 16.99
C LEU A 415 -1.07 -4.81 16.55
N SER A 416 0.11 -5.33 16.25
CA SER A 416 0.32 -6.76 16.00
C SER A 416 1.45 -7.26 16.88
N LEU A 417 1.19 -8.34 17.62
CA LEU A 417 2.18 -9.02 18.45
C LEU A 417 2.43 -10.43 17.91
N ALA A 418 3.69 -10.86 17.91
CA ALA A 418 4.09 -12.20 17.47
C ALA A 418 5.26 -12.75 18.31
N GLY A 419 5.36 -14.07 18.41
CA GLY A 419 6.50 -14.75 19.05
C GLY A 419 6.53 -14.73 20.58
N VAL A 420 5.56 -14.10 21.25
CA VAL A 420 5.58 -13.94 22.71
C VAL A 420 5.38 -15.28 23.42
N THR A 421 6.29 -15.62 24.34
CA THR A 421 6.32 -16.93 25.01
C THR A 421 5.75 -16.90 26.43
N HIS A 422 5.01 -15.86 26.79
CA HIS A 422 4.32 -15.72 28.08
C HIS A 422 2.89 -15.21 27.89
N PRO A 423 2.00 -15.38 28.88
CA PRO A 423 0.65 -14.86 28.80
C PRO A 423 0.64 -13.34 28.60
N ILE A 424 -0.22 -12.86 27.69
CA ILE A 424 -0.41 -11.44 27.40
C ILE A 424 -1.41 -10.83 28.37
N ASP A 425 -1.03 -9.72 29.01
CA ASP A 425 -1.96 -8.88 29.76
C ASP A 425 -2.82 -8.05 28.80
N PHE A 426 -4.13 -8.26 28.84
CA PHE A 426 -5.10 -7.55 28.01
C PHE A 426 -5.42 -6.14 28.55
N GLY A 427 -5.12 -5.86 29.83
CA GLY A 427 -5.44 -4.61 30.52
C GLY A 427 -4.98 -3.34 29.80
N PRO A 428 -3.71 -3.24 29.33
CA PRO A 428 -3.23 -2.10 28.56
C PRO A 428 -3.95 -1.93 27.22
N LEU A 429 -4.24 -3.04 26.51
CA LEU A 429 -4.89 -3.02 25.19
C LEU A 429 -6.30 -2.41 25.26
N ALA A 430 -7.05 -2.75 26.31
CA ALA A 430 -8.40 -2.21 26.56
C ALA A 430 -8.43 -0.69 26.81
N ARG A 431 -7.27 -0.05 27.01
CA ARG A 431 -7.15 1.38 27.28
C ARG A 431 -6.65 2.18 26.07
N ILE A 432 -6.53 1.58 24.89
CA ILE A 432 -6.15 2.27 23.66
C ILE A 432 -7.43 2.75 22.96
N PRO A 433 -7.74 4.06 22.94
CA PRO A 433 -9.03 4.56 22.48
C PRO A 433 -9.25 4.36 20.96
N GLY A 434 -8.18 4.43 20.18
CA GLY A 434 -8.21 4.42 18.72
C GLY A 434 -7.90 3.08 18.05
N LEU A 435 -7.83 1.97 18.80
CA LEU A 435 -7.39 0.69 18.23
C LEU A 435 -8.42 0.12 17.24
N ILE A 436 -8.07 0.11 15.94
CA ILE A 436 -8.87 -0.37 14.81
C ILE A 436 -8.45 -1.79 14.40
N ARG A 437 -7.15 -2.10 14.43
CA ARG A 437 -6.57 -3.38 14.04
C ARG A 437 -5.80 -4.02 15.18
N LEU A 438 -6.06 -5.31 15.44
CA LEU A 438 -5.38 -6.06 16.48
C LEU A 438 -5.00 -7.48 16.01
N GLY A 439 -3.71 -7.78 16.03
CA GLY A 439 -3.15 -9.11 15.73
C GLY A 439 -2.60 -9.80 16.98
N LEU A 440 -3.16 -10.96 17.32
CA LEU A 440 -2.79 -11.76 18.49
C LEU A 440 -2.62 -13.25 18.17
N ALA A 441 -2.57 -13.61 16.88
CA ALA A 441 -2.54 -15.00 16.44
C ALA A 441 -1.38 -15.79 17.08
N GLY A 442 -1.69 -16.98 17.61
CA GLY A 442 -0.71 -17.88 18.22
C GLY A 442 -0.27 -17.49 19.64
N LEU A 443 -0.75 -16.37 20.19
CA LEU A 443 -0.37 -15.92 21.53
C LEU A 443 -1.27 -16.51 22.61
N ASP A 444 -0.70 -16.74 23.79
CA ASP A 444 -1.47 -17.07 25.00
C ASP A 444 -2.10 -15.79 25.57
N VAL A 445 -3.42 -15.66 25.41
CA VAL A 445 -4.21 -14.52 25.89
C VAL A 445 -5.27 -15.06 26.86
N PRO A 446 -5.01 -15.06 28.18
CA PRO A 446 -5.92 -15.66 29.16
C PRO A 446 -7.33 -15.06 29.16
N GLU A 447 -7.46 -13.76 28.90
CA GLU A 447 -8.75 -13.05 28.85
C GLU A 447 -9.18 -12.68 27.41
N LEU A 448 -8.93 -13.56 26.44
CA LEU A 448 -9.20 -13.28 25.02
C LEU A 448 -10.62 -12.80 24.74
N GLU A 449 -11.62 -13.25 25.49
CA GLU A 449 -13.03 -12.85 25.34
C GLU A 449 -13.24 -11.34 25.48
N ARG A 450 -12.33 -10.64 26.17
CA ARG A 450 -12.34 -9.19 26.33
C ARG A 450 -12.08 -8.43 25.03
N VAL A 451 -11.72 -9.09 23.92
CA VAL A 451 -11.73 -8.46 22.59
C VAL A 451 -13.10 -7.88 22.22
N ALA A 452 -14.19 -8.40 22.79
CA ALA A 452 -15.53 -7.84 22.62
C ALA A 452 -15.72 -6.48 23.30
N GLU A 453 -14.85 -6.12 24.27
CA GLU A 453 -14.85 -4.81 24.93
C GLU A 453 -14.22 -3.73 24.02
N LEU A 454 -13.44 -4.12 23.01
CA LEU A 454 -12.74 -3.21 22.09
C LEU A 454 -13.67 -2.73 20.97
N THR A 455 -14.54 -1.76 21.27
CA THR A 455 -15.59 -1.30 20.35
C THR A 455 -15.09 -0.66 19.05
N SER A 456 -13.85 -0.16 19.04
CA SER A 456 -13.23 0.47 17.87
C SER A 456 -12.60 -0.55 16.92
N VAL A 457 -12.37 -1.79 17.37
CA VAL A 457 -11.67 -2.80 16.55
C VAL A 457 -12.56 -3.26 15.40
N ARG A 458 -12.05 -3.08 14.19
CA ARG A 458 -12.65 -3.48 12.92
C ARG A 458 -11.90 -4.64 12.27
N VAL A 459 -10.61 -4.80 12.54
CA VAL A 459 -9.77 -5.82 11.90
C VAL A 459 -9.07 -6.68 12.95
N LEU A 460 -9.26 -7.99 12.87
CA LEU A 460 -8.62 -8.95 13.77
C LEU A 460 -7.77 -9.96 13.00
N THR A 461 -6.59 -10.26 13.54
CA THR A 461 -5.79 -11.42 13.11
C THR A 461 -5.64 -12.37 14.29
N LEU A 462 -6.22 -13.57 14.17
CA LEU A 462 -6.23 -14.61 15.19
C LEU A 462 -5.87 -15.97 14.57
N ASP A 463 -5.48 -16.94 15.40
CA ASP A 463 -5.40 -18.32 14.95
C ASP A 463 -6.77 -19.03 15.06
N ALA A 464 -6.91 -20.18 14.39
CA ALA A 464 -8.16 -20.94 14.39
C ALA A 464 -8.62 -21.39 15.80
N GLY A 465 -7.69 -21.70 16.71
CA GLY A 465 -8.00 -22.09 18.08
C GLY A 465 -8.60 -20.94 18.88
N GLN A 466 -8.03 -19.74 18.72
CA GLN A 466 -8.52 -18.50 19.31
C GLN A 466 -9.91 -18.11 18.77
N VAL A 467 -10.12 -18.16 17.45
CA VAL A 467 -11.45 -17.89 16.85
C VAL A 467 -12.47 -18.89 17.36
N ARG A 468 -12.13 -20.18 17.41
CA ARG A 468 -13.01 -21.22 17.95
C ARG A 468 -13.36 -20.96 19.42
N ARG A 469 -12.38 -20.61 20.25
CA ARG A 469 -12.58 -20.26 21.66
C ARG A 469 -13.60 -19.13 21.81
N LEU A 470 -13.46 -18.05 21.05
CA LEU A 470 -14.41 -16.92 21.08
C LEU A 470 -15.83 -17.35 20.68
N LEU A 471 -15.96 -18.10 19.58
CA LEU A 471 -17.26 -18.57 19.11
C LEU A 471 -17.92 -19.57 20.07
N ASP A 472 -17.13 -20.44 20.72
CA ASP A 472 -17.62 -21.41 21.70
C ASP A 472 -18.07 -20.71 23.00
N ALA A 473 -17.42 -19.59 23.36
CA ALA A 473 -17.83 -18.72 24.47
C ALA A 473 -19.06 -17.83 24.14
N GLY A 474 -19.59 -17.91 22.92
CA GLY A 474 -20.74 -17.12 22.48
C GLY A 474 -20.42 -15.63 22.23
N ILE A 475 -19.14 -15.29 22.06
CA ILE A 475 -18.72 -13.92 21.75
C ILE A 475 -19.10 -13.58 20.31
N THR A 476 -19.83 -12.48 20.14
CA THR A 476 -20.15 -11.91 18.83
C THR A 476 -19.16 -10.81 18.48
N LEU A 477 -18.75 -10.75 17.21
CA LEU A 477 -17.81 -9.75 16.69
C LEU A 477 -18.48 -8.92 15.57
N PRO A 478 -19.65 -8.29 15.83
CA PRO A 478 -20.52 -7.77 14.77
C PRO A 478 -19.94 -6.55 14.05
N SER A 479 -19.01 -5.83 14.68
CA SER A 479 -18.40 -4.62 14.13
C SER A 479 -17.18 -4.92 13.26
N LEU A 480 -16.77 -6.15 13.03
CA LEU A 480 -15.56 -6.40 12.23
C LEU A 480 -15.80 -6.02 10.76
N ALA A 481 -14.84 -5.31 10.19
CA ALA A 481 -14.66 -5.15 8.75
C ALA A 481 -13.98 -6.38 8.13
N ALA A 482 -13.04 -6.99 8.85
CA ALA A 482 -12.41 -8.22 8.41
C ALA A 482 -11.81 -9.03 9.56
N ILE A 483 -11.65 -10.33 9.34
CA ILE A 483 -10.83 -11.21 10.20
C ILE A 483 -9.93 -12.09 9.36
N GLU A 484 -8.67 -12.16 9.75
CA GLU A 484 -7.68 -13.09 9.22
C GLU A 484 -7.53 -14.28 10.19
N ILE A 485 -7.65 -15.50 9.65
CA ILE A 485 -7.38 -16.73 10.39
C ILE A 485 -6.03 -17.29 9.94
N THR A 486 -4.99 -17.11 10.74
CA THR A 486 -3.62 -17.52 10.40
C THR A 486 -3.12 -18.70 11.25
N GLY A 487 -1.83 -19.04 11.15
CA GLY A 487 -1.19 -20.08 11.95
C GLY A 487 -1.31 -21.50 11.38
N GLY A 488 -1.49 -21.64 10.06
CA GLY A 488 -1.48 -22.95 9.40
C GLY A 488 -2.70 -23.83 9.70
N ALA A 489 -3.82 -23.22 10.10
CA ALA A 489 -5.07 -23.93 10.35
C ALA A 489 -5.49 -24.78 9.13
N PRO A 490 -5.97 -26.03 9.32
CA PRO A 490 -6.46 -26.85 8.22
C PRO A 490 -7.54 -26.12 7.40
N LEU A 491 -7.54 -26.31 6.08
CA LEU A 491 -8.54 -25.67 5.20
C LEU A 491 -9.98 -26.02 5.62
N ALA A 492 -10.21 -27.28 6.03
CA ALA A 492 -11.51 -27.72 6.57
C ALA A 492 -11.94 -26.94 7.83
N GLU A 493 -11.00 -26.61 8.72
CA GLU A 493 -11.30 -25.84 9.93
C GLU A 493 -11.59 -24.38 9.58
N ILE A 494 -10.84 -23.77 8.65
CA ILE A 494 -11.13 -22.42 8.14
C ILE A 494 -12.55 -22.36 7.55
N VAL A 495 -12.93 -23.34 6.73
CA VAL A 495 -14.30 -23.49 6.20
C VAL A 495 -15.34 -23.56 7.32
N ARG A 496 -15.09 -24.37 8.35
CA ARG A 496 -16.02 -24.53 9.48
C ARG A 496 -16.18 -23.24 10.28
N LEU A 497 -15.08 -22.58 10.62
CA LEU A 497 -15.08 -21.30 11.34
C LEU A 497 -15.78 -20.22 10.52
N ARG A 498 -15.55 -20.18 9.21
CA ARG A 498 -16.24 -19.25 8.31
C ARG A 498 -17.75 -19.41 8.32
N ARG A 499 -18.26 -20.65 8.25
CA ARG A 499 -19.71 -20.91 8.35
C ARG A 499 -20.30 -20.42 9.68
N ARG A 500 -19.53 -20.48 10.77
CA ARG A 500 -19.96 -19.97 12.08
C ARG A 500 -19.92 -18.44 12.17
N LEU A 501 -18.91 -17.80 11.57
CA LEU A 501 -18.76 -16.34 11.54
C LEU A 501 -19.74 -15.66 10.57
N ARG A 502 -20.20 -16.38 9.54
CA ARG A 502 -21.14 -15.92 8.52
C ARG A 502 -22.22 -16.98 8.26
N PRO A 503 -23.15 -17.20 9.21
CA PRO A 503 -24.21 -18.19 9.05
C PRO A 503 -25.17 -17.85 7.89
N ASP A 504 -25.31 -16.57 7.55
CA ASP A 504 -26.21 -16.08 6.50
C ASP A 504 -25.59 -16.04 5.10
N ALA A 505 -24.27 -16.26 4.98
CA ALA A 505 -23.59 -16.28 3.69
C ALA A 505 -23.70 -17.68 3.02
N PRO A 506 -23.63 -17.75 1.67
CA PRO A 506 -23.54 -19.04 0.98
C PRO A 506 -22.39 -19.87 1.55
N ALA A 507 -22.64 -21.16 1.81
CA ALA A 507 -21.59 -22.05 2.25
C ALA A 507 -20.48 -22.09 1.18
N PRO A 508 -19.19 -21.99 1.57
CA PRO A 508 -18.11 -22.13 0.61
C PRO A 508 -18.21 -23.50 -0.06
N GLU A 509 -18.01 -23.53 -1.37
CA GLU A 509 -17.92 -24.76 -2.14
C GLU A 509 -16.67 -25.51 -1.71
N VAL A 510 -16.84 -26.76 -1.32
CA VAL A 510 -15.75 -27.62 -0.87
C VAL A 510 -15.90 -28.98 -1.50
N ILE A 511 -14.80 -29.47 -2.06
CA ILE A 511 -14.64 -30.81 -2.57
C ILE A 511 -13.74 -31.56 -1.59
N GLU A 512 -14.23 -32.67 -1.06
CA GLU A 512 -13.50 -33.48 -0.09
C GLU A 512 -13.20 -34.85 -0.69
N ALA A 513 -12.02 -35.38 -0.37
CA ALA A 513 -11.66 -36.76 -0.64
C ALA A 513 -10.76 -37.29 0.48
N SER A 514 -10.74 -38.59 0.67
CA SER A 514 -9.85 -39.24 1.62
C SER A 514 -9.48 -40.63 1.12
N GLY A 515 -8.34 -41.15 1.54
CA GLY A 515 -7.92 -42.50 1.20
C GLY A 515 -6.65 -42.90 1.91
N THR A 516 -6.07 -44.02 1.50
CA THR A 516 -4.82 -44.55 2.05
C THR A 516 -3.87 -44.86 0.90
N LEU A 517 -2.64 -44.36 0.97
CA LEU A 517 -1.55 -44.73 0.08
C LEU A 517 -1.02 -46.12 0.45
N ALA A 518 -0.70 -46.92 -0.57
CA ALA A 518 -0.11 -48.24 -0.39
C ALA A 518 1.32 -48.19 0.20
#